data_AF-A0A2M7BTJ5-F1
#
_entry.id   AF-A0A2M7BTJ5-F1
#
_cell.length_a   1.000
_cell.length_b   1.000
_cell.length_c   1.000
_cell.angle_alpha   90.00
_cell.angle_beta   90.00
_cell.angle_gamma   90.00
#
_symmetry.space_group_name_H-M   'P 1'
#
loop_
_entity.id
_entity.type
_entity.pdbx_description
1 polymer ?
#
loop_
_entity_poly.entity_id
_entity_poly.type
_entity_poly.pdbx_seq_one_letter_code
_entity_poly.pdbx_strand_id
1 'polypeptide(L)'
;LLFAYPLLLKADGKEKSTINIFVRSDKGMPVKDKKLSITSTVGTLSDVEATTDEKGKATVTLTSATPGTAIVEASIDGMLKMSQTLSIKFE
;
A
#
# COMPACT_ATOMS: atom_id res chain seq x y z
N LEU A 1 -2.12 -8.33 -5.05
CA LEU A 1 -0.66 -8.36 -4.86
C LEU A 1 -0.23 -7.00 -4.32
N LEU A 2 0.60 -6.99 -3.29
CA LEU A 2 1.10 -5.77 -2.65
C LEU A 2 2.64 -5.77 -2.73
N PHE A 3 3.24 -4.66 -3.15
CA PHE A 3 4.69 -4.47 -3.14
C PHE A 3 5.06 -3.11 -2.56
N ALA A 4 6.13 -3.05 -1.78
CA ALA A 4 6.72 -1.79 -1.33
C ALA A 4 8.22 -1.76 -1.56
N TYR A 5 8.74 -0.58 -1.89
CA TYR A 5 10.17 -0.32 -1.93
C TYR A 5 10.45 1.19 -1.73
N PRO A 6 11.48 1.55 -0.95
CA PRO A 6 12.30 0.69 -0.09
C PRO A 6 11.54 0.12 1.12
N LEU A 7 12.07 -0.93 1.76
CA LEU A 7 11.49 -1.55 2.97
C LEU A 7 12.17 -1.11 4.28
N LEU A 8 13.29 -0.39 4.18
CA LEU A 8 14.02 0.20 5.30
C LEU A 8 14.28 1.67 4.98
N LEU A 9 13.83 2.56 5.86
CA LEU A 9 13.92 4.00 5.69
C LEU A 9 14.30 4.67 7.01
N LYS A 10 14.79 5.90 6.92
CA LYS A 10 14.93 6.75 8.09
C LYS A 10 13.58 7.28 8.56
N ALA A 11 13.38 7.34 9.87
CA ALA A 11 12.21 7.93 10.49
C ALA A 11 12.28 9.47 10.53
N ASP A 12 12.62 10.12 9.42
CA ASP A 12 12.84 11.57 9.33
C ASP A 12 11.62 12.36 8.84
N GLY A 13 10.51 11.67 8.56
CA GLY A 13 9.28 12.24 8.00
C GLY A 13 9.38 12.62 6.51
N LYS A 14 10.51 12.33 5.86
CA LYS A 14 10.81 12.76 4.48
C LYS A 14 11.04 11.59 3.56
N GLU A 15 11.78 10.57 4.00
CA GLU A 15 11.97 9.35 3.21
C GLU A 15 10.64 8.64 2.98
N LYS A 16 10.44 8.14 1.75
CA LYS A 16 9.16 7.58 1.30
C LYS A 16 9.33 6.16 0.77
N SER A 17 8.47 5.26 1.23
CA SER A 17 8.29 3.96 0.61
C SER A 17 7.15 4.02 -0.40
N THR A 18 7.37 3.53 -1.61
CA THR A 18 6.34 3.46 -2.64
C THR A 18 5.64 2.12 -2.58
N ILE A 19 4.34 2.14 -2.29
CA ILE A 19 3.46 0.98 -2.23
C ILE A 19 2.69 0.86 -3.54
N ASN A 20 2.84 -0.28 -4.22
CA ASN A 20 2.14 -0.62 -5.44
C ASN A 20 1.17 -1.76 -5.15
N ILE A 21 -0.12 -1.53 -5.43
CA ILE A 21 -1.19 -2.49 -5.21
C ILE A 21 -1.72 -2.92 -6.56
N PHE A 22 -1.78 -4.23 -6.79
CA PHE A 22 -2.33 -4.80 -8.02
C PHE A 22 -3.54 -5.68 -7.72
N VAL A 23 -4.63 -5.40 -8.42
CA VAL A 23 -5.86 -6.18 -8.41
C VAL A 23 -5.97 -6.95 -9.73
N ARG A 24 -6.14 -8.26 -9.61
CA ARG A 24 -6.34 -9.16 -10.75
C ARG A 24 -7.50 -10.11 -10.49
N SER A 25 -8.17 -10.54 -11.55
CA SER A 25 -9.18 -11.59 -11.49
C SER A 25 -8.55 -12.98 -11.29
N ASP A 26 -9.39 -13.98 -11.05
CA ASP A 26 -9.03 -15.40 -11.03
C ASP A 26 -8.30 -15.88 -12.30
N LYS A 27 -8.63 -15.29 -13.44
CA LYS A 27 -7.97 -15.51 -14.74
C LYS A 27 -6.65 -14.74 -14.91
N GLY A 28 -6.20 -14.03 -13.88
CA GLY A 28 -4.98 -13.24 -13.90
C GLY A 28 -5.07 -11.94 -14.71
N MET A 29 -6.26 -11.52 -15.11
CA MET A 29 -6.44 -10.26 -15.85
C MET A 29 -6.48 -9.06 -14.89
N PRO A 30 -5.90 -7.90 -15.26
CA PRO A 30 -6.01 -6.68 -14.45
C PRO A 30 -7.47 -6.25 -14.30
N VAL A 31 -7.83 -5.77 -13.11
CA VAL A 31 -9.17 -5.23 -12.85
C VAL A 31 -9.02 -3.75 -12.50
N LYS A 32 -9.55 -2.90 -13.38
CA LYS A 32 -9.55 -1.45 -13.21
C LYS A 32 -10.74 -0.95 -12.39
N ASP A 33 -10.71 0.33 -12.04
CA ASP A 33 -11.82 1.05 -11.37
C ASP A 33 -12.24 0.43 -10.04
N LYS A 34 -11.34 -0.28 -9.36
CA LYS A 34 -11.53 -0.83 -8.03
C LYS A 34 -11.06 0.15 -6.97
N LYS A 35 -11.94 0.41 -5.99
CA LYS A 35 -11.63 1.27 -4.87
C LYS A 35 -10.84 0.46 -3.85
N LEU A 36 -9.68 0.95 -3.47
CA LEU A 36 -8.85 0.36 -2.44
C LEU A 36 -8.91 1.23 -1.19
N SER A 37 -9.01 0.59 -0.04
CA SER A 37 -8.77 1.23 1.25
C SER A 37 -7.46 0.68 1.80
N ILE A 38 -6.52 1.57 2.13
CA ILE A 38 -5.18 1.24 2.60
C ILE A 38 -5.05 1.70 4.05
N THR A 39 -4.48 0.84 4.89
CA THR A 39 -4.16 1.16 6.29
C THR A 39 -2.69 0.90 6.58
N SER A 40 -2.14 1.62 7.54
CA SER A 40 -0.79 1.38 8.07
C SER A 40 -0.82 1.50 9.59
N THR A 41 -0.09 0.65 10.31
CA THR A 41 0.02 0.72 11.78
C THR A 41 0.89 1.89 12.25
N VAL A 42 1.84 2.34 11.43
CA VAL A 42 2.77 3.44 11.72
C VAL A 42 2.96 4.29 10.47
N GLY A 43 3.21 5.59 10.67
CA GLY A 43 3.46 6.53 9.58
C GLY A 43 2.19 7.08 8.93
N THR A 44 2.39 7.85 7.88
CA THR A 44 1.35 8.58 7.15
C THR A 44 1.35 8.13 5.69
N LEU A 45 0.21 7.61 5.24
CA LEU A 45 -0.02 7.33 3.82
C LEU A 45 -0.31 8.64 3.07
N SER A 46 0.14 8.75 1.82
CA SER A 46 -0.25 9.89 0.97
C SER A 46 -1.76 9.93 0.75
N ASP A 47 -2.36 8.75 0.61
CA ASP A 47 -3.79 8.56 0.40
C ASP A 47 -4.23 7.27 1.11
N VAL A 48 -5.32 7.34 1.86
CA VAL A 48 -5.93 6.16 2.51
C VAL A 48 -6.88 5.42 1.58
N GLU A 49 -7.22 6.03 0.44
CA GLU A 49 -8.02 5.42 -0.63
C GLU A 49 -7.35 5.63 -1.98
N ALA A 50 -7.36 4.61 -2.83
CA ALA A 50 -6.84 4.70 -4.19
C ALA A 50 -7.68 3.88 -5.16
N THR A 51 -7.78 4.32 -6.41
CA THR A 51 -8.49 3.58 -7.45
C THR A 51 -7.49 2.93 -8.40
N THR A 52 -7.72 1.67 -8.75
CA THR A 52 -6.87 0.95 -9.71
C THR A 52 -7.02 1.50 -11.13
N ASP A 53 -5.90 1.70 -11.82
CA ASP A 53 -5.85 2.11 -13.23
C ASP A 53 -6.20 0.97 -14.22
N GLU A 54 -6.09 1.24 -15.53
CA GLU A 54 -6.29 0.27 -16.63
C GLU A 54 -5.41 -0.99 -16.52
N LYS A 55 -4.30 -0.93 -15.78
CA LYS A 55 -3.41 -2.08 -15.51
C LYS A 55 -3.74 -2.77 -14.19
N GLY A 56 -4.86 -2.42 -13.56
CA GLY A 56 -5.28 -2.91 -12.26
C GLY A 56 -4.35 -2.46 -11.13
N LYS A 57 -3.62 -1.36 -11.32
CA LYS A 57 -2.59 -0.89 -10.40
C LYS A 57 -3.05 0.38 -9.69
N ALA A 58 -2.81 0.45 -8.38
CA ALA A 58 -2.84 1.68 -7.60
C ALA A 58 -1.48 1.92 -6.94
N THR A 59 -1.12 3.18 -6.74
CA THR A 59 0.16 3.57 -6.13
C THR A 59 -0.08 4.55 -5.01
N VAL A 60 0.51 4.30 -3.84
CA VAL A 60 0.44 5.14 -2.64
C VAL A 60 1.86 5.24 -2.07
N THR A 61 2.17 6.29 -1.32
CA THR A 61 3.44 6.38 -0.60
C THR A 61 3.23 6.39 0.91
N LEU A 62 4.21 5.88 1.65
CA LEU A 62 4.23 5.89 3.12
C LEU A 62 5.48 6.61 3.61
N THR A 63 5.30 7.53 4.55
CA THR A 63 6.38 8.21 5.30
C THR A 63 6.19 8.03 6.79
N SER A 64 7.26 8.17 7.58
CA SER A 64 7.14 8.21 9.04
C SER A 64 8.19 9.14 9.65
N ALA A 65 7.78 9.92 10.65
CA ALA A 65 8.69 10.69 11.52
C ALA A 65 8.96 9.97 12.86
N THR A 66 8.39 8.78 13.05
CA THR A 66 8.58 7.94 14.23
C THR A 66 9.19 6.60 13.82
N PRO A 67 10.25 6.14 14.53
CA PRO A 67 10.78 4.80 14.33
C PRO A 67 9.72 3.74 14.62
N GLY A 68 9.75 2.65 13.86
CA GLY A 68 8.79 1.55 14.02
C GLY A 68 8.68 0.70 12.77
N THR A 69 7.99 -0.44 12.92
CA THR A 69 7.62 -1.28 11.78
C THR A 69 6.18 -0.99 11.39
N ALA A 70 5.98 -0.40 10.22
CA ALA A 70 4.69 -0.20 9.61
C ALA A 70 4.21 -1.50 8.96
N ILE A 71 3.02 -1.95 9.36
CA ILE A 71 2.30 -3.04 8.70
C ILE A 71 1.23 -2.42 7.83
N VAL A 72 1.37 -2.58 6.51
CA VAL A 72 0.44 -2.07 5.52
C VAL A 72 -0.53 -3.16 5.10
N GLU A 73 -1.81 -2.84 5.16
CA GLU A 73 -2.89 -3.69 4.69
C GLU A 73 -3.73 -2.95 3.64
N ALA A 74 -4.43 -3.70 2.80
CA ALA A 74 -5.35 -3.14 1.83
C ALA A 74 -6.64 -3.97 1.72
N SER A 75 -7.75 -3.33 1.38
CA SER A 75 -9.02 -3.98 1.06
C SER A 75 -9.64 -3.41 -0.21
N ILE A 76 -10.31 -4.26 -0.99
CA ILE A 76 -10.98 -3.90 -2.24
C ILE A 76 -12.47 -3.66 -1.97
N ASP A 77 -12.98 -2.54 -2.47
CA ASP A 77 -14.36 -2.06 -2.35
C ASP A 77 -14.88 -2.10 -0.89
N GLY A 78 -13.99 -1.96 0.09
CA GLY A 78 -14.29 -2.00 1.53
C GLY A 78 -14.71 -3.38 2.08
N MET A 79 -14.73 -4.42 1.24
CA MET A 79 -15.26 -5.74 1.61
C MET A 79 -14.20 -6.83 1.57
N LEU A 80 -13.33 -6.81 0.57
CA LEU A 80 -12.36 -7.88 0.32
C LEU A 80 -10.99 -7.50 0.84
N LYS A 81 -10.66 -7.95 2.06
CA LYS A 81 -9.30 -7.78 2.60
C LYS A 81 -8.29 -8.59 1.78
N MET A 82 -7.19 -7.96 1.39
CA MET A 82 -6.10 -8.65 0.71
C MET A 82 -5.36 -9.54 1.73
N SER A 83 -5.03 -10.77 1.33
CA SER A 83 -4.32 -11.72 2.20
C SER A 83 -2.84 -11.40 2.41
N GLN A 84 -2.27 -10.52 1.58
CA GLN A 84 -0.90 -10.07 1.71
C GLN A 84 -0.84 -8.80 2.55
N THR A 85 0.17 -8.73 3.41
CA THR A 85 0.55 -7.54 4.15
C THR A 85 2.00 -7.18 3.81
N LEU A 86 2.37 -5.91 3.97
CA LEU A 86 3.75 -5.45 3.81
C LEU A 86 4.28 -4.96 5.14
N SER A 87 5.56 -5.26 5.41
CA SER A 87 6.28 -4.72 6.57
C SER A 87 7.37 -3.77 6.09
N ILE A 88 7.31 -2.52 6.54
CA ILE A 88 8.25 -1.45 6.20
C ILE A 88 8.84 -0.92 7.52
N LYS A 89 10.17 -0.92 7.65
CA LYS A 89 10.86 -0.47 8.85
C LYS A 89 11.32 0.98 8.68
N PHE A 90 11.00 1.81 9.68
CA PHE A 90 11.52 3.15 9.87
C PHE A 90 12.45 3.17 11.09
N GLU A 91 13.68 3.68 10.96
CA GLU A 91 14.68 3.77 12.03
C GLU A 91 15.32 5.15 12.19
#